data_AF-A0A1E1MMR1-F1
#
_entry.id   AF-A0A1E1MMR1-F1
#
_cell.length_a   1.000
_cell.length_b   1.000
_cell.length_c   1.000
_cell.angle_alpha   90.00
_cell.angle_beta   90.00
_cell.angle_gamma   90.00
#
_symmetry.space_group_name_H-M   'P 1'
#
loop_
_entity.id
_entity.type
_entity.pdbx_description
1 polymer ?
#
loop_
_entity_poly.entity_id
_entity_poly.type
_entity_poly.pdbx_seq_one_letter_code
_entity_poly.pdbx_strand_id
1 'polypeptide(L)'
;MDQGLLIRNPGLTPEEFSTHWYTVHAPLVVPMFLYLGVRDYQQIHAPFDLPSSSSTLNTSTFDGVVALPPPPLSGVLPEGIPRWVQAYYDEVVKVDEKRFLVSEALEHIVRVTPGSVGGDVRVVIGEGKVLVDVPERVWEVWRGYEERGGKEEEDEDGNAVVSKEA
;
A
#
# COMPACT_ATOMS: atom_id res chain seq x y z
N MET A 1 -11.08 4.31 -10.52
CA MET A 1 -9.90 3.68 -9.90
C MET A 1 -8.68 4.17 -10.67
N ASP A 2 -7.87 4.99 -10.03
CA ASP A 2 -6.56 5.36 -10.56
C ASP A 2 -5.69 4.11 -10.64
N GLN A 3 -4.86 4.01 -11.67
CA GLN A 3 -4.03 2.85 -11.94
C GLN A 3 -2.54 3.25 -12.00
N GLY A 4 -1.70 2.49 -11.31
CA GLY A 4 -0.26 2.70 -11.27
C GLY A 4 0.50 1.41 -11.59
N LEU A 5 1.42 1.49 -12.55
CA LEU A 5 2.24 0.35 -12.97
C LEU A 5 3.41 0.15 -12.01
N LEU A 6 3.67 -1.11 -11.67
CA LEU A 6 4.72 -1.56 -10.77
C LEU A 6 5.75 -2.41 -11.52
N ILE A 7 7.01 -2.24 -11.15
CA ILE A 7 8.12 -3.00 -11.72
C ILE A 7 8.63 -3.96 -10.65
N ARG A 8 8.66 -5.25 -10.98
CA ARG A 8 9.12 -6.30 -10.10
C ARG A 8 10.62 -6.23 -9.84
N ASN A 9 11.04 -6.66 -8.65
CA ASN A 9 12.43 -6.94 -8.34
C ASN A 9 13.01 -7.97 -9.35
N PRO A 10 14.07 -7.65 -10.12
CA PRO A 10 14.60 -8.52 -11.17
C PRO A 10 15.09 -9.88 -10.65
N GLY A 11 15.36 -10.02 -9.35
CA GLY A 11 15.74 -11.29 -8.72
C GLY A 11 14.59 -12.29 -8.53
N LEU A 12 13.34 -11.87 -8.72
CA LEU A 12 12.18 -12.77 -8.69
C LEU A 12 11.83 -13.32 -10.08
N THR A 13 10.82 -14.16 -10.17
CA THR A 13 10.07 -14.46 -11.39
C THR A 13 8.72 -13.72 -11.34
N PRO A 14 8.02 -13.55 -12.49
CA PRO A 14 6.69 -12.93 -12.48
C PRO A 14 5.70 -13.65 -11.56
N GLU A 15 5.77 -14.98 -11.50
CA GLU A 15 4.92 -15.79 -10.62
C GLU A 15 5.24 -15.58 -9.14
N GLU A 16 6.52 -15.55 -8.76
CA GLU A 16 6.93 -15.24 -7.38
C GLU A 16 6.50 -13.85 -6.94
N PHE A 17 6.61 -12.86 -7.84
CA PHE A 17 6.09 -11.51 -7.58
C PHE A 17 4.59 -11.50 -7.41
N SER A 18 3.85 -12.10 -8.35
CA SER A 18 2.39 -12.15 -8.29
C SER A 18 1.92 -12.81 -6.98
N THR A 19 2.58 -13.91 -6.61
CA THR A 19 2.30 -14.65 -5.38
C THR A 19 2.62 -13.82 -4.14
N HIS A 20 3.83 -13.24 -4.05
CA HIS A 20 4.24 -12.43 -2.90
C HIS A 20 3.36 -11.18 -2.77
N TRP A 21 3.11 -10.48 -3.86
CA TRP A 21 2.33 -9.26 -3.86
C TRP A 21 0.88 -9.50 -3.43
N TYR A 22 0.29 -10.63 -3.81
CA TYR A 22 -1.09 -10.96 -3.44
C TYR A 22 -1.21 -11.60 -2.04
N THR A 23 -0.30 -12.52 -1.68
CA THR A 23 -0.45 -13.35 -0.47
C THR A 23 0.32 -12.83 0.75
N VAL A 24 1.31 -11.96 0.54
CA VAL A 24 2.14 -11.38 1.61
C VAL A 24 1.88 -9.88 1.72
N HIS A 25 2.11 -9.14 0.64
CA HIS A 25 2.01 -7.68 0.66
C HIS A 25 0.57 -7.20 0.84
N ALA A 26 -0.39 -7.75 0.08
CA ALA A 26 -1.78 -7.30 0.16
C ALA A 26 -2.34 -7.38 1.60
N PRO A 27 -2.17 -8.49 2.35
CA PRO A 27 -2.56 -8.53 3.75
C PRO A 27 -1.89 -7.47 4.63
N LEU A 28 -0.61 -7.17 4.42
CA LEU A 28 0.14 -6.19 5.23
C LEU A 28 -0.39 -4.76 5.08
N VAL A 29 -0.87 -4.38 3.90
CA VAL A 29 -1.37 -3.02 3.65
C VAL A 29 -2.84 -2.84 4.06
N VAL A 30 -3.61 -3.92 4.19
CA VAL A 30 -5.05 -3.87 4.48
C VAL A 30 -5.40 -3.05 5.73
N PRO A 31 -4.80 -3.28 6.92
CA PRO A 31 -5.16 -2.53 8.12
C PRO A 31 -4.97 -1.02 7.94
N MET A 32 -3.83 -0.64 7.37
CA MET A 32 -3.49 0.75 7.06
C MET A 32 -4.46 1.36 6.06
N PHE A 33 -4.79 0.65 4.98
CA PHE A 33 -5.74 1.11 3.97
C PHE A 33 -7.13 1.33 4.54
N LEU A 34 -7.63 0.41 5.36
CA LEU A 34 -8.93 0.57 6.02
C LEU A 34 -8.92 1.78 6.97
N TYR A 35 -7.86 1.96 7.75
CA TYR A 35 -7.70 3.11 8.65
C TYR A 35 -7.71 4.44 7.90
N LEU A 36 -7.04 4.50 6.75
CA LEU A 36 -7.01 5.68 5.87
C LEU A 36 -8.29 5.86 5.05
N GLY A 37 -9.31 5.01 5.24
CA GLY A 37 -10.61 5.11 4.57
C GLY A 37 -10.61 4.59 3.13
N VAL A 38 -9.60 3.83 2.71
CA VAL A 38 -9.57 3.18 1.39
C VAL A 38 -10.63 2.10 1.35
N ARG A 39 -11.60 2.26 0.44
CA ARG A 39 -12.73 1.35 0.30
C ARG A 39 -12.55 0.30 -0.80
N ASP A 40 -11.65 0.57 -1.74
CA ASP A 40 -11.41 -0.31 -2.88
C ASP A 40 -9.91 -0.41 -3.13
N TYR A 41 -9.37 -1.63 -3.22
CA TYR A 41 -7.98 -1.90 -3.55
C TYR A 41 -7.92 -3.15 -4.42
N GLN A 42 -7.35 -2.99 -5.60
CA GLN A 42 -7.23 -4.05 -6.59
C GLN A 42 -5.78 -4.16 -7.08
N GLN A 43 -5.38 -5.38 -7.39
CA GLN A 43 -4.12 -5.72 -8.03
C GLN A 43 -4.42 -6.35 -9.38
N ILE A 44 -3.82 -5.84 -10.45
CA ILE A 44 -3.87 -6.45 -11.77
C ILE A 44 -2.52 -7.08 -12.03
N HIS A 45 -2.49 -8.40 -12.21
CA HIS A 45 -1.26 -9.16 -12.39
C HIS A 45 -0.97 -9.38 -13.88
N ALA A 46 0.31 -9.37 -14.26
CA ALA A 46 0.70 -9.69 -15.62
C ALA A 46 0.33 -11.14 -15.99
N PRO A 47 0.04 -11.43 -17.29
CA PRO A 47 0.00 -10.48 -18.40
C PRO A 47 -1.25 -9.60 -18.40
N PHE A 48 -1.10 -8.33 -18.80
CA PHE A 48 -2.20 -7.37 -18.96
C PHE A 48 -2.01 -6.51 -20.21
N ASP A 49 -3.12 -5.97 -20.70
CA ASP A 49 -3.13 -5.10 -21.88
C ASP A 49 -2.97 -3.63 -21.44
N LEU A 50 -1.91 -2.96 -21.91
CA LEU A 50 -1.78 -1.52 -21.76
C LEU A 50 -2.58 -0.79 -22.87
N PRO A 51 -3.15 0.39 -22.59
CA PRO A 51 -3.87 1.15 -23.62
C PRO A 51 -2.92 1.56 -24.76
N SER A 52 -3.41 1.55 -26.02
CA SER A 52 -2.62 1.94 -27.20
C SER A 52 -1.99 3.34 -27.11
N SER A 53 -2.56 4.24 -26.31
CA SER A 53 -2.02 5.58 -26.03
C SER A 53 -0.71 5.56 -25.24
N SER A 54 -0.36 4.43 -24.63
CA SER A 54 0.88 4.17 -23.90
C SER A 54 1.95 3.54 -24.80
N SER A 55 1.91 3.75 -26.11
CA SER A 55 2.82 3.18 -27.11
C SER A 55 4.32 3.44 -26.91
N THR A 56 4.72 4.22 -25.90
CA THR A 56 6.11 4.40 -25.46
C THR A 56 6.51 3.52 -24.26
N LEU A 57 5.55 2.94 -23.55
CA LEU A 57 5.78 2.07 -22.41
C LEU A 57 5.89 0.63 -22.90
N ASN A 58 7.06 0.02 -22.67
CA ASN A 58 7.23 -1.41 -22.91
C ASN A 58 6.42 -2.19 -21.86
N THR A 59 5.37 -2.87 -22.32
CA THR A 59 4.51 -3.74 -21.50
C THR A 59 5.31 -4.81 -20.77
N SER A 60 6.41 -5.29 -21.35
CA SER A 60 7.31 -6.29 -20.76
C SER A 60 8.11 -5.78 -19.56
N THR A 61 8.08 -4.49 -19.27
CA THR A 61 8.79 -3.89 -18.12
C THR A 61 7.98 -3.96 -16.83
N PHE A 62 6.65 -4.11 -16.94
CA PHE A 62 5.75 -4.04 -15.79
C PHE A 62 5.13 -5.40 -15.51
N ASP A 63 5.11 -5.78 -14.23
CA ASP A 63 4.59 -7.08 -13.80
C ASP A 63 3.29 -6.94 -12.99
N GLY A 64 2.92 -5.72 -12.59
CA GLY A 64 1.69 -5.47 -11.82
C GLY A 64 1.12 -4.08 -12.01
N VAL A 65 -0.19 -3.93 -11.76
CA VAL A 65 -0.89 -2.64 -11.73
C VAL A 65 -1.69 -2.52 -10.45
N VAL A 66 -1.35 -1.56 -9.60
CA VAL A 66 -2.18 -1.20 -8.46
C VAL A 66 -3.35 -0.35 -8.94
N ALA A 67 -4.56 -0.66 -8.50
CA ALA A 67 -5.75 0.14 -8.77
C ALA A 67 -6.48 0.51 -7.47
N LEU A 68 -6.67 1.81 -7.25
CA LEU A 68 -7.21 2.39 -6.01
C LEU A 68 -8.11 3.61 -6.34
N PRO A 69 -9.10 3.98 -5.51
CA PRO A 69 -10.01 5.09 -5.78
C PRO A 69 -9.35 6.46 -5.49
N PRO A 70 -9.48 7.47 -6.37
CA PRO A 70 -8.99 8.85 -6.15
C PRO A 70 -9.22 9.35 -4.71
N PRO A 71 -8.21 9.89 -4.01
CA PRO A 71 -6.81 10.07 -4.40
C PRO A 71 -5.89 8.99 -3.81
N PRO A 72 -5.25 8.13 -4.62
CA PRO A 72 -4.27 7.21 -4.07
C PRO A 72 -3.15 6.89 -5.06
N LEU A 73 -2.55 7.89 -5.72
CA LEU A 73 -1.29 7.69 -6.45
C LEU A 73 -0.30 8.86 -6.33
N SER A 74 -0.57 9.90 -5.52
CA SER A 74 0.42 10.90 -5.09
C SER A 74 0.81 10.60 -3.64
N GLY A 75 1.86 9.80 -3.41
CA GLY A 75 2.34 9.50 -2.04
C GLY A 75 1.29 8.72 -1.23
N VAL A 76 1.52 7.43 -1.00
CA VAL A 76 0.54 6.47 -0.44
C VAL A 76 -0.07 6.91 0.91
N LEU A 77 0.47 7.92 1.57
CA LEU A 77 -0.04 8.48 2.81
C LEU A 77 -0.48 9.94 2.58
N PRO A 78 -1.72 10.31 2.93
CA PRO A 78 -2.15 11.70 2.89
C PRO A 78 -1.27 12.57 3.80
N GLU A 79 -1.14 13.86 3.49
CA GLU A 79 -0.45 14.79 4.39
C GLU A 79 -1.17 14.82 5.75
N GLY A 80 -0.39 14.75 6.84
CA GLY A 80 -0.92 14.81 8.20
C GLY A 80 -1.45 13.48 8.76
N ILE A 81 -1.04 12.33 8.21
CA ILE A 81 -1.27 11.06 8.90
C ILE A 81 -0.58 11.02 10.27
N PRO A 82 -1.15 10.28 11.25
CA PRO A 82 -0.50 10.10 12.54
C PRO A 82 0.90 9.47 12.40
N ARG A 83 1.83 9.89 13.27
CA ARG A 83 3.22 9.41 13.28
C ARG A 83 3.32 7.88 13.37
N TRP A 84 2.42 7.25 14.11
CA TRP A 84 2.40 5.79 14.25
C TRP A 84 2.01 5.07 12.96
N VAL A 85 1.12 5.66 12.14
CA VAL A 85 0.74 5.12 10.82
C VAL A 85 1.93 5.25 9.86
N GLN A 86 2.61 6.39 9.89
CA GLN A 86 3.84 6.62 9.12
C GLN A 86 4.90 5.58 9.50
N ALA A 87 5.07 5.33 10.80
CA ALA A 87 6.01 4.34 11.29
C ALA A 87 5.63 2.91 10.85
N TYR A 88 4.34 2.54 10.86
CA TYR A 88 3.90 1.25 10.32
C TYR A 88 4.25 1.11 8.84
N TYR A 89 4.02 2.17 8.06
CA TYR A 89 4.41 2.18 6.65
C TYR A 89 5.92 1.99 6.49
N ASP A 90 6.75 2.78 7.18
CA ASP A 90 8.21 2.75 7.01
C ASP A 90 8.85 1.46 7.52
N GLU A 91 8.36 0.90 8.63
CA GLU A 91 8.95 -0.27 9.29
C GLU A 91 8.40 -1.60 8.74
N VAL A 92 7.16 -1.64 8.22
CA VAL A 92 6.49 -2.87 7.78
C VAL A 92 6.28 -2.87 6.27
N VAL A 93 5.48 -1.94 5.75
CA VAL A 93 5.04 -1.95 4.34
C VAL A 93 6.22 -1.69 3.40
N LYS A 94 6.98 -0.63 3.67
CA LYS A 94 8.12 -0.20 2.87
C LYS A 94 9.27 -1.22 2.87
N VAL A 95 9.46 -1.91 4.00
CA VAL A 95 10.43 -3.01 4.09
C VAL A 95 10.02 -4.19 3.22
N ASP A 96 8.72 -4.48 3.14
CA ASP A 96 8.20 -5.52 2.27
C ASP A 96 8.24 -5.12 0.79
N GLU A 97 7.87 -3.88 0.43
CA GLU A 97 7.98 -3.35 -0.94
C GLU A 97 9.36 -3.56 -1.55
N LYS A 98 10.42 -3.27 -0.79
CA LYS A 98 11.81 -3.46 -1.23
C LYS A 98 12.19 -4.91 -1.53
N ARG A 99 11.41 -5.89 -1.07
CA ARG A 99 11.65 -7.31 -1.35
C ARG A 99 11.16 -7.71 -2.72
N PHE A 100 10.01 -7.19 -3.16
CA PHE A 100 9.36 -7.65 -4.39
C PHE A 100 9.31 -6.63 -5.52
N LEU A 101 9.59 -5.35 -5.25
CA LEU A 101 9.70 -4.29 -6.26
C LEU A 101 11.15 -3.96 -6.61
N VAL A 102 11.37 -3.41 -7.80
CA VAL A 102 12.71 -2.97 -8.26
C VAL A 102 13.28 -1.83 -7.42
N SER A 103 12.39 -0.99 -6.89
CA SER A 103 12.69 0.11 -5.96
C SER A 103 11.46 0.40 -5.11
N GLU A 104 11.47 1.45 -4.28
CA GLU A 104 10.27 1.84 -3.51
C GLU A 104 9.11 2.11 -4.48
N ALA A 105 7.88 1.67 -4.16
CA ALA A 105 6.75 1.76 -5.08
C ALA A 105 6.58 3.20 -5.60
N LEU A 106 6.75 4.18 -4.71
CA LEU A 106 6.62 5.61 -5.01
C LEU A 106 7.70 6.17 -5.95
N GLU A 107 8.86 5.53 -6.06
CA GLU A 107 9.96 6.02 -6.89
C GLU A 107 9.78 5.70 -8.38
N HIS A 108 9.05 4.64 -8.72
CA HIS A 108 8.96 4.14 -10.08
C HIS A 108 7.52 3.92 -10.58
N ILE A 109 6.51 4.25 -9.78
CA ILE A 109 5.11 4.08 -10.18
C ILE A 109 4.77 4.95 -11.39
N VAL A 110 4.35 4.31 -12.48
CA VAL A 110 3.90 5.01 -13.68
C VAL A 110 2.38 5.05 -13.68
N ARG A 111 1.80 6.25 -13.51
CA ARG A 111 0.35 6.40 -13.58
C ARG A 111 -0.15 6.22 -15.01
N VAL A 112 -1.24 5.50 -15.15
CA VAL A 112 -1.96 5.32 -16.41
C VAL A 112 -3.39 5.81 -16.27
N THR A 113 -4.08 5.97 -17.41
CA THR A 113 -5.48 6.41 -17.41
C THR A 113 -6.32 5.45 -16.57
N PRO A 114 -7.19 5.96 -15.67
CA PRO A 114 -8.07 5.12 -14.85
C PRO A 114 -8.85 4.10 -15.68
N GLY A 115 -8.80 2.83 -15.28
CA GLY A 115 -9.53 1.74 -15.93
C GLY A 115 -9.04 1.39 -17.35
N SER A 116 -7.85 1.86 -17.74
CA SER A 116 -7.29 1.61 -19.07
C SER A 116 -6.52 0.30 -19.18
N VAL A 117 -6.10 -0.28 -18.05
CA VAL A 117 -5.43 -1.58 -17.99
C VAL A 117 -6.40 -2.65 -17.49
N GLY A 118 -6.53 -3.73 -18.26
CA GLY A 118 -7.28 -4.93 -17.91
C GLY A 118 -6.38 -6.16 -17.87
N GLY A 119 -6.77 -7.21 -17.14
CA GLY A 119 -5.97 -8.43 -16.95
C GLY A 119 -6.52 -9.32 -15.85
N ASP A 120 -5.64 -10.08 -15.17
CA ASP A 120 -5.98 -10.84 -13.97
C ASP A 120 -6.19 -9.88 -12.78
N VAL A 121 -7.43 -9.40 -12.62
CA VAL A 121 -7.81 -8.49 -11.53
C VAL A 121 -8.13 -9.27 -10.27
N ARG A 122 -7.37 -9.01 -9.21
CA ARG A 122 -7.60 -9.54 -7.86
C ARG A 122 -8.03 -8.41 -6.95
N VAL A 123 -9.23 -8.52 -6.38
CA VAL A 123 -9.79 -7.53 -5.47
C VAL A 123 -9.38 -7.88 -4.05
N VAL A 124 -8.66 -6.96 -3.39
CA VAL A 124 -8.17 -7.11 -2.02
C VAL A 124 -9.13 -6.47 -1.03
N ILE A 125 -9.59 -5.26 -1.35
CA ILE A 125 -10.64 -4.54 -0.63
C ILE A 125 -11.70 -4.15 -1.65
N GLY A 126 -12.96 -4.44 -1.35
CA GLY A 126 -14.10 -4.04 -2.18
C GLY A 126 -15.23 -3.52 -1.30
N GLU A 127 -15.73 -2.31 -1.60
CA GLU A 127 -16.79 -1.63 -0.84
C GLU A 127 -16.48 -1.44 0.66
N GLY A 128 -15.19 -1.44 1.04
CA GLY A 128 -14.71 -1.39 2.42
C GLY A 128 -14.64 -2.75 3.12
N LYS A 129 -14.89 -3.85 2.41
CA LYS A 129 -14.75 -5.22 2.93
C LYS A 129 -13.45 -5.81 2.44
N VAL A 130 -12.74 -6.50 3.33
CA VAL A 130 -11.55 -7.27 3.01
C VAL A 130 -11.98 -8.57 2.32
N LEU A 131 -11.45 -8.82 1.13
CA LEU A 131 -11.76 -10.01 0.31
C LEU A 131 -10.62 -11.02 0.27
N VAL A 132 -9.51 -10.73 0.95
CA VAL A 132 -8.37 -11.63 1.15
C VAL A 132 -8.31 -12.12 2.59
N ASP A 133 -7.66 -13.25 2.81
CA ASP A 133 -7.32 -13.71 4.15
C ASP A 133 -6.18 -12.84 4.71
N VAL A 134 -6.45 -12.16 5.83
CA VAL A 134 -5.44 -11.35 6.54
C VAL A 134 -5.06 -12.10 7.81
N PRO A 135 -3.83 -12.63 7.90
CA PRO A 135 -3.38 -13.39 9.06
C PRO A 135 -3.48 -12.57 10.35
N GLU A 136 -3.91 -13.18 11.46
CA GLU A 136 -4.09 -12.50 12.75
C GLU A 136 -2.82 -11.74 13.20
N ARG A 137 -1.64 -12.31 12.94
CA ARG A 137 -0.35 -11.66 13.22
C ARG A 137 -0.22 -10.25 12.62
N VAL A 138 -0.87 -9.99 11.48
CA VAL A 138 -0.84 -8.68 10.82
C VAL A 138 -1.67 -7.68 11.64
N TRP A 139 -2.84 -8.10 12.09
CA TRP A 139 -3.68 -7.29 12.98
C TRP A 139 -3.04 -7.06 14.34
N GLU A 140 -2.33 -8.06 14.88
CA GLU A 140 -1.56 -7.90 16.12
C GLU A 140 -0.47 -6.84 15.98
N VAL A 141 0.31 -6.88 14.90
CA VAL A 141 1.32 -5.86 14.62
C VAL A 141 0.65 -4.49 14.48
N TRP A 142 -0.40 -4.37 13.67
CA TRP A 142 -1.13 -3.11 13.50
C TRP A 142 -1.63 -2.52 14.83
N ARG A 143 -2.29 -3.32 15.67
CA ARG A 143 -2.78 -2.90 16.99
C ARG A 143 -1.64 -2.44 17.92
N GLY A 144 -0.46 -3.05 17.82
CA GLY A 144 0.72 -2.62 18.57
C GLY A 144 1.19 -1.21 18.18
N TYR A 145 1.10 -0.85 16.90
CA TYR A 145 1.41 0.51 16.44
C TYR A 145 0.30 1.50 16.83
N GLU A 146 -0.96 1.09 16.75
CA GLU A 146 -2.11 1.90 17.19
C GLU A 146 -2.04 2.23 18.69
N GLU A 147 -1.71 1.24 19.54
CA GLU A 147 -1.51 1.46 20.98
C GLU A 147 -0.33 2.40 21.27
N ARG A 148 0.75 2.29 20.48
CA ARG A 148 1.89 3.21 20.55
C ARG A 148 1.47 4.64 20.21
N GLY A 149 0.65 4.81 19.17
CA GLY A 149 0.07 6.08 18.78
C GLY A 149 -0.80 6.72 19.85
N GLY A 150 -1.69 5.94 20.49
CA GLY A 150 -2.55 6.43 21.57
C GLY A 150 -1.74 6.97 22.77
N LYS A 151 -0.62 6.34 23.12
CA LYS A 151 0.27 6.83 24.20
C LYS A 151 0.98 8.13 23.80
N GLU A 152 1.39 8.27 22.55
CA GLU A 152 2.03 9.50 22.05
C GLU A 152 1.07 10.69 22.07
N GLU A 153 -0.22 10.48 21.78
CA GLU A 153 -1.27 11.52 21.84
C GLU A 153 -1.63 11.89 23.30
N GLU A 154 -1.71 10.90 24.21
CA GLU A 154 -1.92 11.14 25.64
C GLU A 154 -0.77 11.94 26.29
N ASP A 155 0.48 11.71 25.86
CA ASP A 155 1.65 12.44 26.34
C ASP A 155 1.72 13.89 25.79
N GLU A 156 1.20 14.14 24.59
CA GLU A 156 1.13 15.48 23.98
C GLU A 156 0.00 16.34 24.58
N ASP A 157 -1.18 15.76 24.86
CA ASP A 157 -2.31 16.48 25.48
C ASP A 157 -2.25 16.49 27.02
N GLY A 158 -1.48 15.59 27.64
CA GLY A 158 -1.42 15.40 29.10
C GLY A 158 -0.29 16.11 29.85
N ASN A 159 0.64 16.78 29.16
CA ASN A 159 1.87 17.30 29.78
C ASN A 159 2.04 18.83 29.72
N ALA A 160 1.03 19.58 30.14
CA ALA A 160 1.26 20.84 30.84
C ALA A 160 1.48 20.52 32.33
N VAL A 161 2.64 19.94 32.68
CA VAL A 161 3.03 19.84 34.09
C VAL A 161 3.10 21.26 34.62
N VAL A 162 2.19 21.56 35.52
CA VAL A 162 2.27 22.67 36.45
C VAL A 162 3.66 22.60 37.10
N SER A 163 4.57 23.46 36.64
CA SER A 163 5.76 23.83 37.41
C SER A 163 5.29 24.54 38.65
N LYS A 164 5.01 23.77 39.70
CA LYS A 164 4.92 24.28 41.07
C LYS A 164 6.28 24.10 41.75
N GLU A 165 6.81 25.25 42.15
CA GLU A 165 7.64 25.50 43.33
C GLU A 165 9.10 25.02 43.31
N ALA A 166 10.00 26.00 43.15
CA ALA A 166 11.01 26.34 44.15
C ALA A 166 11.31 27.85 44.11
#